data_AF-E4XDV3-F1
#
_entry.id   AF-E4XDV3-F1
#
_cell.length_a   1.000
_cell.length_b   1.000
_cell.length_c   1.000
_cell.angle_alpha   90.00
_cell.angle_beta   90.00
_cell.angle_gamma   90.00
#
_symmetry.space_group_name_H-M   'P 1'
#
loop_
_entity.id
_entity.type
_entity.pdbx_description
1 polymer ?
#
loop_
_entity_poly.entity_id
_entity_poly.type
_entity_poly.pdbx_seq_one_letter_code
_entity_poly.pdbx_strand_id
1 'polypeptide(L)'
;MQAIRRLTAGTLAGGAVGTFFVSLDGFTESKKAKASGGGPHLPTYEWDFNKFGNALDAAALRRGWYVYQKVCSTCHSLQYFYFRELIGKSHTEAEVKKIAKEFECVDDSPDDEGNPVTRACKPYDNIPKPYANEKAARAANAGALPPDLSLICWAREGEENYLYSLLTGYCDPPAGVTVADGMNYNAYFAGGAIGMAQPIYNETVDYKEMGDDTPPYMSQIAKDIVTFLRYSTDVSKDNRQLALMRILGMFVPVFFLSVVATKKVFSPGKTMKVVRSEDLRKFK
;
A
#
# COMPACT_ATOMS: atom_id res chain seq x y z
N MET A 1 24.33 -59.81 15.46
CA MET A 1 23.95 -59.76 14.04
C MET A 1 22.65 -58.97 13.93
N GLN A 2 22.76 -57.68 13.61
CA GLN A 2 22.24 -57.06 12.38
C GLN A 2 20.70 -57.02 12.31
N ALA A 3 20.07 -55.87 12.59
CA ALA A 3 19.70 -54.84 11.60
C ALA A 3 18.33 -55.20 10.96
N ILE A 4 17.26 -54.40 10.91
CA ILE A 4 17.11 -52.99 10.54
C ILE A 4 15.69 -52.54 10.91
N ARG A 5 15.59 -51.33 11.49
CA ARG A 5 14.39 -50.49 11.56
C ARG A 5 13.87 -50.21 10.14
N ARG A 6 12.59 -50.48 9.84
CA ARG A 6 11.90 -49.83 8.72
C ARG A 6 10.82 -48.91 9.28
N LEU A 7 11.20 -47.64 9.43
CA LEU A 7 10.28 -46.52 9.42
C LEU A 7 9.71 -46.41 8.00
N THR A 8 8.44 -46.74 7.80
CA THR A 8 7.73 -46.36 6.58
C THR A 8 7.19 -44.94 6.75
N ALA A 9 7.96 -44.00 6.21
CA ALA A 9 7.47 -42.71 5.75
C ALA A 9 6.32 -42.93 4.75
N GLY A 10 5.18 -42.28 4.94
CA GLY A 10 4.06 -42.52 4.04
C GLY A 10 2.74 -41.81 4.31
N THR A 11 2.71 -40.59 4.85
CA THR A 11 1.48 -39.77 4.88
C THR A 11 1.82 -38.28 5.06
N LEU A 12 2.28 -37.62 4.00
CA LEU A 12 2.47 -36.15 4.02
C LEU A 12 2.00 -35.42 2.74
N ALA A 13 1.26 -36.07 1.84
CA ALA A 13 0.84 -35.42 0.59
C ALA A 13 -0.67 -35.05 0.52
N GLY A 14 -1.48 -35.42 1.51
CA GLY A 14 -2.93 -35.14 1.50
C GLY A 14 -3.37 -33.91 2.31
N GLY A 15 -2.58 -33.52 3.32
CA GLY A 15 -2.97 -32.45 4.25
C GLY A 15 -2.75 -31.03 3.73
N ALA A 16 -1.80 -30.84 2.81
CA ALA A 16 -1.33 -29.50 2.42
C ALA A 16 -2.32 -28.70 1.56
N VAL A 17 -3.26 -29.36 0.87
CA VAL A 17 -4.25 -28.65 0.03
C VAL A 17 -5.46 -28.21 0.86
N GLY A 18 -5.91 -29.04 1.82
CA GLY A 18 -7.02 -28.69 2.70
C GLY A 18 -6.68 -27.60 3.72
N THR A 19 -5.44 -27.60 4.24
CA THR A 19 -4.98 -26.53 5.13
C THR A 19 -4.71 -25.21 4.43
N PHE A 20 -4.44 -25.20 3.11
CA PHE A 20 -4.26 -23.94 2.37
C PHE A 20 -5.55 -23.15 2.21
N PHE A 21 -6.70 -23.81 1.97
CA PHE A 21 -8.00 -23.11 1.87
C PHE A 21 -8.53 -22.67 3.25
N VAL A 22 -8.39 -23.50 4.29
CA VAL A 22 -8.80 -23.14 5.67
C VAL A 22 -7.89 -22.04 6.26
N SER A 23 -6.64 -21.93 5.82
CA SER A 23 -5.75 -20.82 6.22
C SER A 23 -6.02 -19.51 5.46
N LEU A 24 -6.70 -19.55 4.31
CA LEU A 24 -7.08 -18.35 3.57
C LEU A 24 -8.29 -17.66 4.23
N ASP A 25 -9.27 -18.44 4.67
CA ASP A 25 -10.43 -17.92 5.43
C ASP A 25 -10.04 -17.50 6.86
N GLY A 26 -9.01 -18.12 7.45
CA GLY A 26 -8.47 -17.73 8.75
C GLY A 26 -7.65 -16.43 8.76
N PHE A 27 -7.23 -15.93 7.59
CA PHE A 27 -6.47 -14.67 7.50
C PHE A 27 -7.36 -13.42 7.45
N THR A 28 -8.66 -13.58 7.23
CA THR A 28 -9.61 -12.46 7.10
C THR A 28 -10.28 -12.06 8.42
N GLU A 29 -10.32 -12.93 9.44
CA GLU A 29 -10.80 -12.58 10.79
C GLU A 29 -9.66 -12.22 11.75
N SER A 30 -9.03 -11.08 11.54
CA SER A 30 -8.36 -10.38 12.64
C SER A 30 -9.45 -9.73 13.51
N LYS A 31 -9.92 -10.43 14.56
CA LYS A 31 -10.67 -9.78 15.65
C LYS A 31 -9.70 -8.88 16.42
N LYS A 32 -9.55 -7.65 15.95
CA LYS A 32 -8.75 -6.62 16.62
C LYS A 32 -9.50 -6.12 17.86
N ALA A 33 -8.86 -6.26 19.01
CA ALA A 33 -9.35 -5.69 20.25
C ALA A 33 -9.30 -4.15 20.16
N LYS A 34 -10.44 -3.48 20.41
CA LYS A 34 -10.53 -2.02 20.53
C LYS A 34 -9.77 -1.56 21.77
N ALA A 35 -8.54 -1.11 21.59
CA ALA A 35 -7.86 -0.29 22.59
C ALA A 35 -8.43 1.13 22.51
N SER A 36 -9.33 1.45 23.45
CA SER A 36 -9.72 2.76 24.05
C SER A 36 -9.44 4.11 23.34
N GLY A 37 -9.36 4.19 22.01
CA GLY A 37 -9.04 5.41 21.25
C GLY A 37 -10.23 6.15 20.64
N GLY A 38 -11.46 5.72 20.95
CA GLY A 38 -12.69 6.53 20.87
C GLY A 38 -13.17 7.06 19.51
N GLY A 39 -12.55 6.72 18.38
CA GLY A 39 -13.03 7.14 17.06
C GLY A 39 -14.22 6.31 16.54
N PRO A 40 -15.05 6.85 15.62
CA PRO A 40 -16.03 6.08 14.89
C PRO A 40 -15.34 4.98 14.08
N HIS A 41 -16.06 3.90 13.81
CA HIS A 41 -15.55 2.84 12.94
C HIS A 41 -15.23 3.43 11.55
N LEU A 42 -14.11 3.03 10.98
CA LEU A 42 -13.73 3.48 9.65
C LEU A 42 -14.66 2.84 8.60
N PRO A 43 -15.27 3.63 7.70
CA PRO A 43 -15.95 3.10 6.53
C PRO A 43 -14.96 2.35 5.64
N THR A 44 -15.44 1.33 4.95
CA THR A 44 -14.67 0.66 3.90
C THR A 44 -15.09 1.26 2.55
N TYR A 45 -14.16 1.91 1.86
CA TYR A 45 -14.41 2.43 0.52
C TYR A 45 -13.96 1.42 -0.55
N GLU A 46 -14.65 1.44 -1.69
CA GLU A 46 -14.28 0.60 -2.82
C GLU A 46 -13.19 1.26 -3.65
N TRP A 47 -11.94 0.94 -3.34
CA TRP A 47 -10.79 1.37 -4.12
C TRP A 47 -10.54 0.44 -5.29
N ASP A 48 -10.45 0.99 -6.51
CA ASP A 48 -10.23 0.18 -7.70
C ASP A 48 -8.90 -0.58 -7.65
N PHE A 49 -7.85 0.04 -7.10
CA PHE A 49 -6.55 -0.60 -6.94
C PHE A 49 -6.54 -1.74 -5.91
N ASN A 50 -7.56 -1.87 -5.05
CA ASN A 50 -7.64 -2.98 -4.09
C ASN A 50 -8.24 -4.25 -4.70
N LYS A 51 -8.91 -4.13 -5.84
CA LYS A 51 -9.45 -5.29 -6.56
C LYS A 51 -8.31 -6.10 -7.17
N PHE A 52 -8.42 -7.42 -7.12
CA PHE A 52 -7.38 -8.31 -7.62
C PHE A 52 -7.15 -8.09 -9.12
N GLY A 53 -5.90 -7.81 -9.49
CA GLY A 53 -5.50 -7.60 -10.88
C GLY A 53 -5.65 -6.17 -11.41
N ASN A 54 -6.21 -5.26 -10.62
CA ASN A 54 -6.30 -3.86 -11.00
C ASN A 54 -5.01 -3.11 -10.63
N ALA A 55 -4.47 -2.37 -11.60
CA ALA A 55 -3.41 -1.39 -11.37
C ALA A 55 -3.96 -0.09 -10.75
N LEU A 56 -3.08 0.77 -10.27
CA LEU A 56 -3.48 2.12 -9.90
C LEU A 56 -3.90 2.94 -11.14
N ASP A 57 -4.90 3.81 -10.97
CA ASP A 57 -5.31 4.76 -11.98
C ASP A 57 -4.22 5.85 -12.16
N ALA A 58 -3.60 5.85 -13.34
CA ALA A 58 -2.55 6.80 -13.71
C ALA A 58 -3.03 8.27 -13.70
N ALA A 59 -4.29 8.52 -14.07
CA ALA A 59 -4.86 9.87 -14.07
C ALA A 59 -5.08 10.36 -12.63
N ALA A 60 -5.67 9.52 -11.77
CA ALA A 60 -5.79 9.82 -10.34
C ALA A 60 -4.41 10.01 -9.68
N LEU A 61 -3.41 9.22 -10.07
CA LEU A 61 -2.04 9.37 -9.58
C LEU A 61 -1.43 10.73 -9.97
N ARG A 62 -1.66 11.18 -11.22
CA ARG A 62 -1.20 12.49 -11.70
C ARG A 62 -1.86 13.63 -10.94
N ARG A 63 -3.19 13.56 -10.75
CA ARG A 63 -3.94 14.52 -9.93
C ARG A 63 -3.49 14.53 -8.48
N GLY A 64 -3.25 13.35 -7.89
CA GLY A 64 -2.79 13.22 -6.52
C GLY A 64 -1.39 13.80 -6.30
N TRP A 65 -0.47 13.62 -7.25
CA TRP A 65 0.83 14.31 -7.24
C TRP A 65 0.67 15.83 -7.24
N TYR A 66 -0.22 16.36 -8.09
CA TYR A 66 -0.50 17.79 -8.16
C TYR A 66 -1.05 18.33 -6.83
N VAL A 67 -1.96 17.60 -6.18
CA VAL A 67 -2.47 17.95 -4.83
C VAL A 67 -1.34 17.94 -3.80
N TYR A 68 -0.48 16.92 -3.80
CA TYR A 68 0.67 16.86 -2.90
C TYR A 68 1.57 18.08 -3.10
N GLN A 69 1.91 18.41 -4.35
CA GLN A 69 2.78 19.54 -4.68
C GLN A 69 2.19 20.88 -4.22
N LYS A 70 0.90 21.13 -4.45
CA LYS A 70 0.26 22.42 -4.15
C LYS A 70 -0.14 22.60 -2.68
N VAL A 71 -0.50 21.51 -2.00
CA VAL A 71 -1.10 21.57 -0.66
C VAL A 71 -0.17 20.98 0.39
N CYS A 72 0.25 19.72 0.21
CA CYS A 72 0.88 18.95 1.29
C CYS A 72 2.39 19.20 1.41
N SER A 73 3.08 19.50 0.31
CA SER A 73 4.55 19.60 0.23
C SER A 73 5.15 20.71 1.10
N THR A 74 4.32 21.68 1.51
CA THR A 74 4.70 22.82 2.36
C THR A 74 4.91 22.43 3.82
N CYS A 75 4.24 21.37 4.29
CA CYS A 75 4.29 20.92 5.68
C CYS A 75 4.76 19.48 5.83
N HIS A 76 4.49 18.63 4.85
CA HIS A 76 4.82 17.21 4.89
C HIS A 76 6.00 16.88 3.99
N SER A 77 6.91 16.05 4.50
CA SER A 77 7.96 15.47 3.68
C SER A 77 7.50 14.18 2.99
N LEU A 78 8.21 13.81 1.92
CA LEU A 78 8.07 12.54 1.22
C LEU A 78 9.46 11.93 0.99
N GLN A 79 10.15 11.63 2.09
CA GLN A 79 11.58 11.33 2.14
C GLN A 79 12.02 10.08 1.38
N TYR A 80 11.13 9.11 1.21
CA TYR A 80 11.45 7.84 0.52
C TYR A 80 10.93 7.79 -0.91
N PHE A 81 10.41 8.91 -1.43
CA PHE A 81 9.87 9.00 -2.78
C PHE A 81 10.78 9.85 -3.66
N TYR A 82 11.15 9.27 -4.80
CA TYR A 82 12.03 9.90 -5.79
C TYR A 82 11.23 10.39 -6.99
N PHE A 83 11.67 11.48 -7.62
CA PHE A 83 11.00 12.01 -8.81
C PHE A 83 10.86 10.97 -9.94
N ARG A 84 11.86 10.09 -10.11
CA ARG A 84 11.86 9.00 -11.09
C ARG A 84 10.69 8.04 -10.95
N GLU A 85 10.11 7.90 -9.76
CA GLU A 85 8.98 7.00 -9.54
C GLU A 85 7.71 7.48 -10.25
N LEU A 86 7.65 8.73 -10.72
CA LEU A 86 6.57 9.25 -11.55
C LEU A 86 6.71 8.84 -13.03
N ILE A 87 7.92 8.48 -13.48
CA ILE A 87 8.24 8.20 -14.89
C ILE A 87 7.54 6.93 -15.34
N GLY A 88 6.77 7.03 -16.42
CA GLY A 88 6.04 5.89 -16.99
C GLY A 88 4.86 5.42 -16.15
N LYS A 89 4.50 6.17 -15.11
CA LYS A 89 3.37 5.88 -14.22
C LYS A 89 2.30 6.96 -14.30
N SER A 90 2.67 8.21 -14.03
CA SER A 90 1.78 9.37 -14.16
C SER A 90 2.34 10.47 -15.06
N HIS A 91 3.66 10.48 -15.28
CA HIS A 91 4.36 11.50 -16.04
C HIS A 91 5.36 10.88 -17.03
N THR A 92 5.68 11.63 -18.07
CA THR A 92 6.79 11.28 -18.98
C THR A 92 8.13 11.68 -18.36
N GLU A 93 9.24 11.11 -18.85
CA GLU A 93 10.58 11.48 -18.37
C GLU A 93 10.88 12.98 -18.58
N ALA A 94 10.41 13.56 -19.68
CA ALA A 94 10.60 14.99 -19.96
C ALA A 94 9.83 15.88 -18.98
N GLU A 95 8.59 15.50 -18.64
CA GLU A 95 7.80 16.19 -17.62
C GLU A 95 8.45 16.09 -16.24
N VAL A 96 8.91 14.89 -15.83
CA VAL A 96 9.57 14.71 -14.53
C VAL A 96 10.88 15.50 -14.45
N LYS A 97 11.66 15.57 -15.53
CA LYS A 97 12.84 16.43 -15.59
C LYS A 97 12.50 17.92 -15.44
N LYS A 98 11.35 18.35 -15.94
CA LYS A 98 10.88 19.73 -15.76
C LYS A 98 10.44 19.97 -14.31
N ILE A 99 9.62 19.07 -13.77
CA ILE A 99 9.13 19.13 -12.38
C ILE A 99 10.32 19.14 -11.40
N ALA A 100 11.28 18.22 -11.55
CA ALA A 100 12.44 18.16 -10.66
C ALA A 100 13.25 19.47 -10.67
N LYS A 101 13.36 20.15 -11.82
CA LYS A 101 14.07 21.44 -11.91
C LYS A 101 13.38 22.60 -11.18
N GLU A 102 12.09 22.47 -10.83
CA GLU A 102 11.38 23.47 -10.03
C GLU A 102 11.78 23.43 -8.55
N PHE A 103 12.47 22.37 -8.13
CA PHE A 103 12.95 22.17 -6.77
C PHE A 103 14.46 22.37 -6.68
N GLU A 104 14.91 22.90 -5.54
CA GLU A 104 16.32 22.99 -5.19
C GLU A 104 16.71 21.83 -4.28
N CYS A 105 17.80 21.16 -4.65
CA CYS A 105 18.42 20.07 -3.91
C CYS A 105 19.83 20.47 -3.51
N VAL A 106 20.30 19.99 -2.36
CA VAL A 106 21.70 20.15 -1.97
C VAL A 106 22.54 19.20 -2.81
N ASP A 107 23.63 19.71 -3.38
CA ASP A 107 24.58 18.90 -4.15
C ASP A 107 25.41 18.01 -3.21
N ASP A 108 25.81 16.84 -3.71
CA ASP A 108 26.62 15.88 -2.96
C ASP A 108 28.07 16.37 -2.82
N SER A 109 28.51 17.21 -3.76
CA SER A 109 29.82 17.85 -3.75
C SER A 109 29.72 19.26 -3.15
N PRO A 110 30.38 19.54 -2.02
CA PRO A 110 30.49 20.90 -1.52
C PRO A 110 31.38 21.75 -2.45
N ASP A 111 31.35 23.07 -2.29
CA ASP A 111 32.28 23.97 -2.97
C ASP A 111 33.73 23.79 -2.46
N ASP A 112 34.67 24.52 -3.08
CA ASP A 112 36.09 24.49 -2.72
C ASP A 112 36.36 24.92 -1.25
N GLU A 113 35.38 25.53 -0.59
CA GLU A 113 35.42 26.01 0.78
C GLU A 113 34.70 25.06 1.77
N GLY A 114 34.07 23.99 1.27
CA GLY A 114 33.35 22.99 2.05
C GLY A 114 31.89 23.34 2.35
N ASN A 115 31.33 24.39 1.73
CA ASN A 115 29.93 24.78 1.92
C ASN A 115 29.00 23.96 1.00
N PRO A 116 27.77 23.67 1.46
CA PRO A 116 26.77 22.99 0.63
C PRO A 116 26.30 23.89 -0.51
N VAL A 117 26.43 23.40 -1.74
CA VAL A 117 25.94 24.08 -2.94
C VAL A 117 24.53 23.61 -3.24
N THR A 118 23.61 24.52 -3.60
CA THR A 118 22.29 24.15 -4.11
C THR A 118 22.31 24.00 -5.62
N ARG A 119 21.59 22.99 -6.12
CA ARG A 119 21.38 22.73 -7.55
C ARG A 119 19.93 22.39 -7.82
N ALA A 120 19.50 22.57 -9.07
CA ALA A 120 18.21 22.04 -9.52
C ALA A 120 18.16 20.51 -9.29
N CYS A 121 17.04 20.01 -8.76
CA CYS A 121 16.88 18.58 -8.57
C CYS A 121 16.84 17.85 -9.92
N LYS A 122 17.27 16.60 -9.89
CA LYS A 122 17.29 15.65 -11.00
C LYS A 122 16.31 14.51 -10.67
N PRO A 123 15.90 13.69 -11.67
CA PRO A 123 14.93 12.63 -11.44
C PRO A 123 15.34 11.60 -10.37
N TYR A 124 16.63 11.40 -10.12
CA TYR A 124 17.11 10.46 -9.11
C TYR A 124 17.13 11.02 -7.69
N ASP A 125 16.88 12.32 -7.51
CA ASP A 125 16.81 12.95 -6.20
C ASP A 125 15.46 12.69 -5.52
N ASN A 126 15.47 12.76 -4.19
CA ASN A 126 14.26 12.77 -3.39
C ASN A 126 13.57 14.13 -3.44
N ILE A 127 12.29 14.16 -3.09
CA ILE A 127 11.58 15.43 -2.91
C ILE A 127 12.18 16.16 -1.69
N PRO A 128 12.56 17.44 -1.82
CA PRO A 128 13.11 18.22 -0.71
C PRO A 128 12.16 18.29 0.48
N LYS A 129 12.71 18.29 1.69
CA LYS A 129 11.92 18.42 2.92
C LYS A 129 11.48 19.88 3.10
N PRO A 130 10.26 20.15 3.57
CA PRO A 130 9.80 21.52 3.83
C PRO A 130 10.55 22.19 4.98
N TYR A 131 11.07 21.41 5.93
CA TYR A 131 11.80 21.89 7.09
C TYR A 131 13.19 21.24 7.17
N ALA A 132 14.17 22.04 7.58
CA ALA A 132 15.55 21.56 7.76
C ALA A 132 15.69 20.50 8.87
N ASN A 133 14.86 20.58 9.92
CA ASN A 133 14.88 19.67 11.05
C ASN A 133 13.54 19.64 11.80
N GLU A 134 13.41 18.69 12.73
CA GLU A 134 12.21 18.48 13.54
C GLU A 134 11.83 19.70 14.39
N LYS A 135 12.82 20.41 14.96
CA LYS A 135 12.57 21.60 15.79
C LYS A 135 11.96 22.73 14.97
N ALA A 136 12.44 22.94 13.75
CA ALA A 136 11.88 23.91 12.82
C ALA A 136 10.44 23.54 12.43
N ALA A 137 10.18 22.25 12.16
CA ALA A 137 8.84 21.76 11.85
C ALA A 137 7.86 21.98 13.01
N ARG A 138 8.27 21.68 14.25
CA ARG A 138 7.46 21.92 15.46
C ARG A 138 7.23 23.39 15.72
N ALA A 139 8.25 24.23 15.54
CA ALA A 139 8.12 25.67 15.72
C ALA A 139 7.09 26.27 14.73
N ALA A 140 7.07 25.78 13.48
CA ALA A 140 6.13 26.24 12.46
C ALA A 140 4.69 25.73 12.66
N ASN A 141 4.49 24.65 13.42
CA ASN A 141 3.20 23.96 13.56
C ASN A 141 2.72 23.88 15.03
N ALA A 142 2.92 24.94 15.81
CA ALA A 142 2.45 25.04 17.20
C ALA A 142 2.87 23.86 18.10
N GLY A 143 4.08 23.33 17.91
CA GLY A 143 4.64 22.20 18.65
C GLY A 143 4.34 20.81 18.04
N ALA A 144 3.37 20.72 17.13
CA ALA A 144 3.07 19.49 16.41
C ALA A 144 4.13 19.20 15.33
N LEU A 145 4.41 17.92 15.09
CA LEU A 145 5.32 17.49 14.03
C LEU A 145 4.48 16.85 12.90
N PRO A 146 4.41 17.46 11.71
CA PRO A 146 3.82 16.81 10.55
C PRO A 146 4.57 15.51 10.24
N PRO A 147 3.90 14.34 10.19
CA PRO A 147 4.55 13.09 9.85
C PRO A 147 4.98 13.08 8.38
N ASP A 148 6.05 12.33 8.09
CA ASP A 148 6.42 12.01 6.72
C ASP A 148 5.32 11.16 6.05
N LEU A 149 4.98 11.50 4.81
CA LEU A 149 3.87 10.86 4.10
C LEU A 149 4.28 9.65 3.26
N SER A 150 5.58 9.30 3.18
CA SER A 150 6.04 8.29 2.22
C SER A 150 5.39 6.92 2.48
N LEU A 151 5.23 6.54 3.74
CA LEU A 151 4.69 5.25 4.17
C LEU A 151 3.38 5.38 4.96
N ILE A 152 2.73 6.54 4.90
CA ILE A 152 1.63 6.88 5.83
C ILE A 152 0.41 5.96 5.68
N CYS A 153 0.17 5.41 4.48
CA CYS A 153 -0.90 4.44 4.26
C CYS A 153 -0.67 3.17 5.08
N TRP A 154 0.55 2.62 5.14
CA TRP A 154 0.82 1.43 5.95
C TRP A 154 1.05 1.74 7.43
N ALA A 155 1.45 2.98 7.75
CA ALA A 155 1.73 3.40 9.12
C ALA A 155 0.45 3.68 9.95
N ARG A 156 -0.74 3.59 9.36
CA ARG A 156 -2.02 3.84 10.03
C ARG A 156 -2.98 2.69 9.82
N GLU A 157 -3.69 2.33 10.89
CA GLU A 157 -4.76 1.34 10.79
C GLU A 157 -5.88 1.85 9.88
N GLY A 158 -6.39 0.98 9.01
CA GLY A 158 -7.39 1.33 8.01
C GLY A 158 -6.82 1.92 6.73
N GLU A 159 -5.50 2.16 6.67
CA GLU A 159 -4.75 2.52 5.47
C GLU A 159 -5.37 3.69 4.68
N GLU A 160 -5.60 3.53 3.38
CA GLU A 160 -6.27 4.52 2.53
C GLU A 160 -7.65 4.95 3.04
N ASN A 161 -8.42 4.05 3.68
CA ASN A 161 -9.74 4.38 4.22
C ASN A 161 -9.62 5.37 5.39
N TYR A 162 -8.59 5.19 6.22
CA TYR A 162 -8.30 6.13 7.31
C TYR A 162 -7.93 7.51 6.77
N LEU A 163 -7.03 7.57 5.79
CA LEU A 163 -6.59 8.86 5.24
C LEU A 163 -7.72 9.60 4.54
N TYR A 164 -8.54 8.89 3.76
CA TYR A 164 -9.69 9.48 3.09
C TYR A 164 -10.71 10.03 4.10
N SER A 165 -11.03 9.22 5.12
CA SER A 165 -11.97 9.62 6.18
C SER A 165 -11.41 10.77 7.01
N LEU A 166 -10.11 10.78 7.30
CA LEU A 166 -9.45 11.86 8.01
C LEU A 166 -9.57 13.18 7.23
N LEU A 167 -9.26 13.17 5.94
CA LEU A 167 -9.29 14.39 5.11
C LEU A 167 -10.71 14.94 4.90
N THR A 168 -11.72 14.07 4.85
CA THR A 168 -13.12 14.45 4.61
C THR A 168 -13.96 14.57 5.89
N GLY A 169 -13.41 14.19 7.05
CA GLY A 169 -14.12 14.09 8.33
C GLY A 169 -13.88 15.24 9.30
N TYR A 170 -13.37 16.38 8.83
CA TYR A 170 -13.32 17.60 9.61
C TYR A 170 -14.74 18.15 9.83
N CYS A 171 -15.08 18.44 11.09
CA CYS A 171 -16.37 19.00 11.46
C CYS A 171 -16.25 19.79 12.76
N ASP A 172 -17.30 20.55 13.10
CA ASP A 172 -17.37 21.23 14.39
C ASP A 172 -17.41 20.22 15.55
N PRO A 173 -16.78 20.53 16.69
CA PRO A 173 -16.79 19.64 17.84
C PRO A 173 -18.23 19.44 18.34
N PRO A 174 -18.63 18.18 18.64
CA PRO A 174 -19.96 17.92 19.17
C PRO A 174 -20.11 18.54 20.56
N ALA A 175 -21.37 18.76 20.96
CA ALA A 175 -21.68 19.39 22.25
C ALA A 175 -20.97 18.70 23.42
N GLY A 176 -20.24 19.47 24.22
CA GLY A 176 -19.48 18.98 25.38
C GLY A 176 -18.02 18.59 25.09
N VAL A 177 -17.58 18.60 23.84
CA VAL A 177 -16.16 18.41 23.47
C VAL A 177 -15.51 19.77 23.27
N THR A 178 -14.53 20.10 24.11
CA THR A 178 -13.69 21.29 23.94
C THR A 178 -12.36 20.88 23.35
N VAL A 179 -11.98 21.50 22.23
CA VAL A 179 -10.68 21.33 21.60
C VAL A 179 -9.73 22.41 22.11
N ALA A 180 -8.48 22.05 22.41
CA ALA A 180 -7.49 23.01 22.88
C ALA A 180 -7.18 24.06 21.81
N ASP A 181 -6.79 25.26 22.23
CA ASP A 181 -6.43 26.35 21.32
C ASP A 181 -5.33 25.91 20.34
N GLY A 182 -5.58 26.12 19.04
CA GLY A 182 -4.69 25.70 17.96
C GLY A 182 -4.87 24.25 17.48
N MET A 183 -5.73 23.46 18.12
CA MET A 183 -6.16 22.15 17.61
C MET A 183 -7.51 22.25 16.91
N ASN A 184 -7.80 21.28 16.04
CA ASN A 184 -9.04 21.15 15.29
C ASN A 184 -9.76 19.87 15.66
N TYR A 185 -11.08 19.83 15.52
CA TYR A 185 -11.83 18.59 15.71
C TYR A 185 -11.85 17.77 14.42
N ASN A 186 -11.59 16.47 14.55
CA ASN A 186 -11.78 15.50 13.49
C ASN A 186 -12.30 14.21 14.09
N ALA A 187 -13.44 13.72 13.58
CA ALA A 187 -14.10 12.56 14.15
C ALA A 187 -13.21 11.30 14.10
N TYR A 188 -12.41 11.12 13.03
CA TYR A 188 -11.61 9.91 12.80
C TYR A 188 -10.23 9.94 13.45
N PHE A 189 -9.76 11.10 13.88
CA PHE A 189 -8.48 11.19 14.59
C PHE A 189 -8.63 10.66 16.02
N ALA A 190 -7.63 9.91 16.48
CA ALA A 190 -7.66 9.34 17.83
C ALA A 190 -7.74 10.46 18.88
N GLY A 191 -8.77 10.43 19.73
CA GLY A 191 -9.03 11.47 20.73
C GLY A 191 -9.73 12.73 20.18
N GLY A 192 -10.05 12.79 18.89
CA GLY A 192 -10.87 13.85 18.28
C GLY A 192 -10.15 15.19 18.04
N ALA A 193 -9.08 15.50 18.76
CA ALA A 193 -8.32 16.73 18.61
C ALA A 193 -7.04 16.51 17.78
N ILE A 194 -6.92 17.20 16.64
CA ILE A 194 -5.78 17.12 15.72
C ILE A 194 -5.09 18.49 15.58
N GLY A 195 -3.76 18.51 15.61
CA GLY A 195 -2.96 19.73 15.38
C GLY A 195 -2.86 20.17 13.92
N MET A 196 -3.56 19.51 13.01
CA MET A 196 -3.58 19.80 11.57
C MET A 196 -4.88 20.52 11.24
N ALA A 197 -4.80 21.74 10.72
CA ALA A 197 -5.94 22.43 10.14
C ALA A 197 -6.48 21.65 8.94
N GLN A 198 -7.76 21.84 8.61
CA GLN A 198 -8.34 21.20 7.44
C GLN A 198 -7.56 21.62 6.18
N PRO A 199 -6.88 20.67 5.51
CA PRO A 199 -5.92 21.03 4.46
C PRO A 199 -6.60 21.22 3.10
N ILE A 200 -7.80 20.68 2.91
CA ILE A 200 -8.51 20.66 1.64
C ILE A 200 -9.97 21.07 1.80
N TYR A 201 -10.43 21.84 0.83
CA TYR A 201 -11.81 22.29 0.62
C TYR A 201 -12.20 22.06 -0.84
N ASN A 202 -13.46 22.34 -1.20
CA ASN A 202 -13.83 22.39 -2.61
C ASN A 202 -12.98 23.46 -3.31
N GLU A 203 -12.50 23.16 -4.51
CA GLU A 203 -11.72 24.07 -5.36
C GLU A 203 -10.39 24.55 -4.74
N THR A 204 -9.83 23.81 -3.77
CA THR A 204 -8.49 24.10 -3.21
C THR A 204 -7.38 23.98 -4.25
N VAL A 205 -7.60 23.16 -5.28
CA VAL A 205 -6.69 23.00 -6.42
C VAL A 205 -7.48 23.15 -7.71
N ASP A 206 -6.83 23.63 -8.77
CA ASP A 206 -7.44 23.73 -10.10
C ASP A 206 -6.83 22.70 -11.05
N TYR A 207 -7.54 21.60 -11.29
CA TYR A 207 -7.10 20.56 -12.22
C TYR A 207 -7.02 21.05 -13.68
N LYS A 208 -7.62 22.21 -14.01
CA LYS A 208 -7.46 22.80 -15.34
C LYS A 208 -6.04 23.25 -15.61
N GLU A 209 -5.25 23.59 -14.58
CA GLU A 209 -3.82 23.91 -14.74
C GLU A 209 -3.02 22.74 -15.33
N MET A 210 -3.47 21.50 -15.09
CA MET A 210 -2.86 20.28 -15.64
C MET A 210 -3.56 19.77 -16.91
N GLY A 211 -4.57 20.49 -17.42
CA GLY A 211 -5.36 20.09 -18.60
C GLY A 211 -6.37 18.97 -18.34
N ASP A 212 -6.81 18.80 -17.09
CA ASP A 212 -7.85 17.84 -16.70
C ASP A 212 -9.12 18.59 -16.27
N ASP A 213 -10.27 18.20 -16.83
CA ASP A 213 -11.58 18.82 -16.58
C ASP A 213 -12.31 18.24 -15.35
N THR A 214 -11.64 17.37 -14.58
CA THR A 214 -12.19 16.79 -13.36
C THR A 214 -12.60 17.90 -12.37
N PRO A 215 -13.85 17.90 -11.86
CA PRO A 215 -14.28 18.92 -10.90
C PRO A 215 -13.54 18.74 -9.56
N PRO A 216 -12.89 19.78 -9.03
CA PRO A 216 -12.08 19.70 -7.82
C PRO A 216 -12.93 19.75 -6.54
N TYR A 217 -13.88 18.83 -6.38
CA TYR A 217 -14.59 18.64 -5.12
C TYR A 217 -13.64 18.08 -4.05
N MET A 218 -13.87 18.43 -2.79
CA MET A 218 -13.06 17.96 -1.65
C MET A 218 -12.94 16.43 -1.63
N SER A 219 -14.03 15.71 -1.89
CA SER A 219 -14.04 14.24 -1.94
C SER A 219 -13.20 13.69 -3.09
N GLN A 220 -13.15 14.38 -4.24
CA GLN A 220 -12.34 13.99 -5.40
C GLN A 220 -10.86 14.27 -5.13
N ILE A 221 -10.54 15.45 -4.59
CA ILE A 221 -9.19 15.81 -4.16
C ILE A 221 -8.66 14.80 -3.14
N ALA A 222 -9.48 14.44 -2.14
CA ALA A 222 -9.16 13.42 -1.14
C ALA A 222 -8.92 12.05 -1.78
N LYS A 223 -9.71 11.65 -2.78
CA LYS A 223 -9.53 10.38 -3.50
C LYS A 223 -8.20 10.36 -4.25
N ASP A 224 -7.87 11.43 -4.96
CA ASP A 224 -6.67 11.52 -5.78
C ASP A 224 -5.40 11.55 -4.91
N ILE A 225 -5.36 12.37 -3.84
CA ILE A 225 -4.21 12.40 -2.94
C ILE A 225 -4.00 11.06 -2.22
N VAL A 226 -5.07 10.40 -1.76
CA VAL A 226 -4.97 9.09 -1.11
C VAL A 226 -4.48 8.03 -2.09
N THR A 227 -4.92 8.09 -3.35
CA THR A 227 -4.40 7.20 -4.42
C THR A 227 -2.90 7.42 -4.62
N PHE A 228 -2.44 8.67 -4.62
CA PHE A 228 -1.01 8.99 -4.69
C PHE A 228 -0.24 8.53 -3.45
N LEU A 229 -0.76 8.71 -2.24
CA LEU A 229 -0.11 8.25 -1.01
C LEU A 229 -0.06 6.71 -0.92
N ARG A 230 -1.07 6.03 -1.48
CA ARG A 230 -1.03 4.57 -1.64
C ARG A 230 0.11 4.15 -2.58
N TYR A 231 0.29 4.88 -3.67
CA TYR A 231 1.38 4.65 -4.60
C TYR A 231 2.75 4.93 -3.95
N SER A 232 2.90 6.06 -3.24
CA SER A 232 4.16 6.41 -2.59
C SER A 232 4.58 5.36 -1.56
N THR A 233 3.60 4.74 -0.90
CA THR A 233 3.82 3.68 0.08
C THR A 233 4.27 2.37 -0.57
N ASP A 234 3.72 2.02 -1.74
CA ASP A 234 4.06 0.78 -2.45
C ASP A 234 4.18 0.98 -3.96
N VAL A 235 5.30 1.56 -4.38
CA VAL A 235 5.64 1.78 -5.80
C VAL A 235 5.72 0.46 -6.58
N SER A 236 5.99 -0.65 -5.89
CA SER A 236 6.16 -1.97 -6.49
C SER A 236 4.85 -2.73 -6.72
N LYS A 237 3.71 -2.22 -6.22
CA LYS A 237 2.42 -2.93 -6.19
C LYS A 237 2.03 -3.51 -7.53
N ASP A 238 2.01 -2.70 -8.60
CA ASP A 238 1.60 -3.14 -9.93
C ASP A 238 2.54 -4.24 -10.47
N ASN A 239 3.85 -4.06 -10.28
CA ASN A 239 4.85 -5.03 -10.71
C ASN A 239 4.71 -6.35 -9.94
N ARG A 240 4.40 -6.28 -8.64
CA ARG A 240 4.14 -7.44 -7.78
C ARG A 240 2.87 -8.18 -8.21
N GLN A 241 1.79 -7.47 -8.51
CA GLN A 241 0.56 -8.07 -9.01
C GLN A 241 0.76 -8.72 -10.38
N LEU A 242 1.48 -8.06 -11.30
CA LEU A 242 1.81 -8.62 -12.60
C LEU A 242 2.69 -9.87 -12.47
N ALA A 243 3.68 -9.84 -11.58
CA ALA A 243 4.52 -11.01 -11.28
C ALA A 243 3.67 -12.17 -10.72
N LEU A 244 2.75 -11.88 -9.80
CA LEU A 244 1.82 -12.87 -9.26
C LEU A 244 0.94 -13.48 -10.36
N MET A 245 0.39 -12.67 -11.27
CA MET A 245 -0.41 -13.15 -12.39
C MET A 245 0.40 -14.04 -13.33
N ARG A 246 1.64 -13.67 -13.63
CA ARG A 246 2.56 -14.50 -14.45
C ARG A 246 2.88 -15.83 -13.76
N ILE A 247 3.15 -15.80 -12.45
CA ILE A 247 3.42 -17.00 -11.65
C ILE A 247 2.19 -17.91 -11.64
N LEU A 248 1.00 -17.37 -11.37
CA LEU A 248 -0.24 -18.15 -11.36
C LEU A 248 -0.54 -18.74 -12.74
N GLY A 249 -0.33 -17.97 -13.82
CA GLY A 249 -0.51 -18.43 -15.19
C GLY A 249 0.41 -19.60 -15.58
N MET A 250 1.61 -19.67 -15.02
CA MET A 250 2.54 -20.79 -15.23
C MET A 250 2.31 -21.95 -14.23
N PHE A 251 2.09 -21.63 -12.96
CA PHE A 251 2.03 -22.60 -11.87
C PHE A 251 0.74 -23.43 -11.92
N VAL A 252 -0.41 -22.84 -12.23
CA VAL A 252 -1.70 -23.56 -12.25
C VAL A 252 -1.71 -24.69 -13.30
N PRO A 253 -1.29 -24.48 -14.56
CA PRO A 253 -1.19 -25.56 -15.55
C PRO A 253 -0.18 -26.64 -15.16
N VAL A 254 1.01 -26.25 -14.69
CA VAL A 254 2.06 -27.21 -14.27
C VAL A 254 1.58 -28.05 -13.09
N PHE A 255 0.93 -27.42 -12.11
CA PHE A 255 0.32 -28.12 -10.98
C PHE A 255 -0.73 -29.12 -11.46
N PHE A 256 -1.64 -28.72 -12.34
CA PHE A 256 -2.67 -29.63 -12.87
C PHE A 256 -2.07 -30.80 -13.66
N LEU A 257 -1.07 -30.54 -14.52
CA LEU A 257 -0.34 -31.57 -15.25
C LEU A 257 0.38 -32.53 -14.30
N SER A 258 0.96 -32.04 -13.20
CA SER A 258 1.59 -32.88 -12.18
C SER A 258 0.58 -33.78 -11.47
N VAL A 259 -0.62 -33.27 -11.17
CA VAL A 259 -1.71 -34.07 -10.56
C VAL A 259 -2.20 -35.15 -11.52
N VAL A 260 -2.35 -34.84 -12.81
CA VAL A 260 -2.72 -35.83 -13.83
C VAL A 260 -1.62 -36.88 -13.99
N ALA A 261 -0.36 -36.47 -14.08
CA ALA A 261 0.79 -37.38 -14.21
C ALA A 261 0.91 -38.32 -13.01
N THR A 262 0.81 -37.81 -11.79
CA THR A 262 0.83 -38.63 -10.57
C THR A 262 -0.35 -39.58 -10.52
N LYS A 263 -1.58 -39.14 -10.86
CA LYS A 263 -2.73 -40.05 -10.98
C LYS A 263 -2.48 -41.16 -12.00
N LYS A 264 -1.88 -40.86 -13.15
CA LYS A 264 -1.55 -41.84 -14.19
C LYS A 264 -0.51 -42.86 -13.70
N VAL A 265 0.57 -42.40 -13.06
CA VAL A 265 1.65 -43.26 -12.54
C VAL A 265 1.16 -44.17 -11.42
N PHE A 266 0.36 -43.66 -10.49
CA PHE A 266 -0.14 -44.43 -9.34
C PHE A 266 -1.44 -45.20 -9.62
N SER A 267 -2.04 -45.08 -10.81
CA SER A 267 -3.29 -45.78 -11.17
C SER A 267 -3.18 -47.30 -11.05
N PRO A 268 -2.13 -47.98 -11.58
CA PRO A 268 -2.02 -49.44 -11.49
C PRO A 268 -1.94 -49.96 -10.05
N GLY A 269 -1.22 -49.24 -9.18
CA GLY A 269 -1.11 -49.60 -7.76
C GLY A 269 -2.44 -49.42 -7.00
N LYS A 270 -3.27 -48.45 -7.41
CA LYS A 270 -4.58 -48.19 -6.81
C LYS A 270 -5.68 -49.15 -7.31
N THR A 271 -5.56 -49.68 -8.52
CA THR A 271 -6.56 -50.60 -9.13
C THR A 271 -6.21 -52.07 -8.97
N MET A 272 -5.02 -52.39 -8.46
CA MET A 272 -4.57 -53.75 -8.19
C MET A 272 -5.50 -54.45 -7.19
N LYS A 273 -6.16 -55.52 -7.64
CA LYS A 273 -6.91 -56.44 -6.78
C LYS A 273 -5.99 -57.57 -6.36
N VAL A 274 -5.73 -57.71 -5.06
CA VAL A 274 -4.93 -58.79 -4.52
C VAL A 274 -5.85 -59.92 -4.06
N VAL A 275 -5.60 -61.14 -4.52
CA VAL A 275 -6.30 -62.35 -4.07
C VAL A 275 -5.32 -63.23 -3.32
N ARG A 276 -5.72 -63.75 -2.16
CA ARG A 276 -4.91 -64.66 -1.36
C ARG A 276 -4.85 -66.03 -2.04
N SER A 277 -3.66 -66.62 -2.14
CA SER A 277 -3.44 -67.89 -2.84
C SER A 277 -4.19 -69.08 -2.24
N GLU A 278 -4.58 -69.00 -0.97
CA GLU A 278 -5.43 -69.99 -0.28
C GLU A 278 -6.86 -69.99 -0.81
N ASP A 279 -7.42 -68.83 -1.19
CA ASP A 279 -8.80 -68.73 -1.67
C ASP A 279 -8.96 -69.20 -3.13
N LEU A 280 -7.89 -69.12 -3.93
CA LEU A 280 -7.85 -69.68 -5.29
C LEU A 280 -7.83 -71.22 -5.29
N ARG A 281 -7.36 -71.85 -4.21
CA ARG A 281 -7.31 -73.31 -4.08
C ARG A 281 -8.66 -73.96 -3.78
N LYS A 282 -9.66 -73.19 -3.33
CA LYS A 282 -11.03 -73.68 -3.05
C LYS A 282 -11.86 -73.93 -4.32
N PHE A 283 -11.37 -73.53 -5.49
CA PHE A 283 -12.05 -73.67 -6.79
C PHE A 283 -11.43 -74.76 -7.69
N LYS A 284 -10.52 -75.58 -7.15
CA LYS A 284 -10.04 -76.83 -7.76
C LYS A 284 -10.64 -78.02 -7.02
#